data_AF-A0A662DXJ7-F1
#
_entry.id   AF-A0A662DXJ7-F1
#
_cell.length_a   1.000
_cell.length_b   1.000
_cell.length_c   1.000
_cell.angle_alpha   90.00
_cell.angle_beta   90.00
_cell.angle_gamma   90.00
#
_symmetry.space_group_name_H-M   'P 1'
#
loop_
_entity.id
_entity.type
_entity.pdbx_description
1 polymer ?
#
loop_
_entity_poly.entity_id
_entity_poly.type
_entity_poly.pdbx_seq_one_letter_code
_entity_poly.pdbx_strand_id
1 'polypeptide(L)'
;DLAELSPSDVIGRFGHPGVHAHRLASGADVRPPSTTDPAPERRLDQVLDDPAAQSGAVVFTAKQLADELAASLGSDGRVCTRLVVLLETEHGELSERSWYRSNGLSAPAMVERVRWQLDAWINLPKGSDQELTSGISLIRLTPDEVRADDGSQLGLWGGQSEADRQAARAIARLATLTSESAVTVPVWRGGRLPADRYQWVPATMVDLDGRARAVSRAGTGSGPGGPWPGALPSPSPATVFTDPHPIELFDEHGHAIRVSGRGVVSARPVLLRLLMGDASSGWRPGAPRPIVAWAGPWPVEERWWEPGAHRRLARFQVVTEDHNGYLVIAEEQRWWISARYD
;
A
#
# COMPACT_ATOMS: atom_id res chain seq x y z
N ASP A 1 -20.51 -50.11 13.46
CA ASP A 1 -21.12 -48.90 14.07
C ASP A 1 -20.92 -47.63 13.25
N LEU A 2 -19.80 -46.90 13.33
CA LEU A 2 -19.66 -45.60 12.64
C LEU A 2 -19.78 -45.74 11.11
N ALA A 3 -19.18 -46.77 10.52
CA ALA A 3 -19.21 -47.04 9.08
C ALA A 3 -20.61 -47.36 8.51
N GLU A 4 -21.56 -47.73 9.37
CA GLU A 4 -22.93 -48.11 8.99
C GLU A 4 -23.88 -46.92 8.93
N LEU A 5 -23.45 -45.75 9.41
CA LEU A 5 -24.25 -44.51 9.36
C LEU A 5 -24.21 -43.87 7.97
N SER A 6 -25.25 -43.12 7.61
CA SER A 6 -25.26 -42.40 6.34
C SER A 6 -24.26 -41.22 6.38
N PRO A 7 -23.56 -40.93 5.27
CA PRO A 7 -22.63 -39.79 5.21
C PRO A 7 -23.30 -38.44 5.51
N SER A 8 -24.58 -38.28 5.14
CA SER A 8 -25.39 -37.09 5.40
C SER A 8 -25.68 -36.88 6.89
N ASP A 9 -25.92 -37.95 7.65
CA ASP A 9 -26.17 -37.84 9.09
C ASP A 9 -24.89 -37.52 9.85
N VAL A 10 -23.78 -38.12 9.42
CA VAL A 10 -22.47 -37.87 10.01
C VAL A 10 -22.02 -36.44 9.77
N ILE A 11 -22.13 -35.90 8.55
CA ILE A 11 -21.76 -34.51 8.27
C ILE A 11 -22.68 -33.52 9.00
N GLY A 12 -23.99 -33.82 9.09
CA GLY A 12 -24.96 -32.96 9.76
C GLY A 12 -24.71 -32.85 11.27
N ARG A 13 -24.22 -33.92 11.90
CA ARG A 13 -24.00 -33.98 13.35
C ARG A 13 -22.57 -33.60 13.77
N PHE A 14 -21.58 -33.98 12.99
CA PHE A 14 -20.16 -33.94 13.37
C PHE A 14 -19.28 -33.15 12.40
N GLY A 15 -19.84 -32.59 11.31
CA GLY A 15 -19.12 -31.81 10.32
C GLY A 15 -18.00 -32.59 9.60
N HIS A 16 -17.02 -31.87 9.07
CA HIS A 16 -15.89 -32.46 8.34
C HIS A 16 -15.05 -33.48 9.16
N PRO A 17 -14.81 -33.28 10.47
CA PRO A 17 -14.12 -34.28 11.29
C PRO A 17 -14.86 -35.62 11.35
N GLY A 18 -16.19 -35.61 11.46
CA GLY A 18 -17.01 -36.83 11.43
C GLY A 18 -16.96 -37.54 10.09
N VAL A 19 -17.00 -36.79 8.99
CA VAL A 19 -16.85 -37.34 7.63
C VAL A 19 -15.50 -38.03 7.45
N HIS A 20 -14.43 -37.46 8.00
CA HIS A 20 -13.11 -38.08 7.97
C HIS A 20 -13.09 -39.39 8.75
N ALA A 21 -13.62 -39.42 9.98
CA ALA A 21 -13.70 -40.63 10.80
C ALA A 21 -14.59 -41.72 10.17
N HIS A 22 -15.70 -41.33 9.53
CA HIS A 22 -16.58 -42.25 8.81
C HIS A 22 -15.87 -42.89 7.62
N ARG A 23 -15.14 -42.11 6.80
CA ARG A 23 -14.34 -42.64 5.67
C ARG A 23 -13.28 -43.64 6.13
N LEU A 24 -12.59 -43.33 7.24
CA LEU A 24 -11.61 -44.25 7.83
C LEU A 24 -12.28 -45.53 8.31
N ALA A 25 -13.42 -45.42 9.01
CA ALA A 25 -14.18 -46.56 9.52
C ALA A 25 -14.78 -47.42 8.40
N SER A 26 -15.15 -46.82 7.25
CA SER A 26 -15.70 -47.51 6.09
C SER A 26 -14.63 -48.10 5.17
N GLY A 27 -13.34 -47.97 5.49
CA GLY A 27 -12.23 -48.42 4.64
C GLY A 27 -12.15 -47.70 3.29
N ALA A 28 -12.73 -46.49 3.19
CA ALA A 28 -12.66 -45.70 1.98
C ALA A 28 -11.28 -45.06 1.85
N ASP A 29 -10.72 -45.11 0.64
CA ASP A 29 -9.44 -44.49 0.37
C ASP A 29 -9.53 -42.96 0.59
N VAL A 30 -8.65 -42.43 1.43
CA VAL A 30 -8.63 -41.01 1.80
C VAL A 30 -8.23 -40.15 0.61
N ARG A 31 -7.47 -40.73 -0.32
CA ARG A 31 -6.96 -40.05 -1.50
C ARG A 31 -7.07 -40.99 -2.70
N PRO A 32 -8.27 -41.10 -3.34
CA PRO A 32 -8.44 -41.96 -4.50
C PRO A 32 -7.39 -41.61 -5.57
N PRO A 33 -6.90 -42.60 -6.34
CA PRO A 33 -5.88 -42.38 -7.33
C PRO A 33 -6.35 -41.31 -8.32
N SER A 34 -5.63 -40.20 -8.35
CA SER A 34 -5.81 -39.15 -9.35
C SER A 34 -5.21 -39.64 -10.65
N THR A 35 -6.01 -39.72 -11.71
CA THR A 35 -5.50 -39.93 -13.08
C THR A 35 -4.98 -38.64 -13.71
N THR A 36 -5.15 -37.51 -13.01
CA THR A 36 -4.57 -36.23 -13.41
C THR A 36 -3.13 -36.22 -12.93
N ASP A 37 -2.20 -36.07 -13.88
CA ASP A 37 -0.80 -35.84 -13.54
C ASP A 37 -0.68 -34.60 -12.63
N PRO A 38 0.19 -34.64 -11.61
CA PRO A 38 0.50 -33.45 -10.83
C PRO A 38 0.97 -32.35 -11.79
N ALA A 39 0.56 -31.11 -11.52
CA ALA A 39 1.03 -29.98 -12.31
C ALA A 39 2.58 -30.01 -12.30
N PRO A 40 3.24 -29.84 -13.46
CA PRO A 40 4.69 -29.84 -13.50
C PRO A 40 5.22 -28.78 -12.54
N GLU A 41 6.35 -29.06 -11.87
CA GLU A 41 7.05 -28.02 -11.13
C GLU A 41 7.46 -26.94 -12.14
N ARG A 42 6.89 -25.74 -11.99
CA ARG A 42 7.17 -24.59 -12.88
C ARG A 42 8.29 -23.71 -12.32
N ARG A 43 9.08 -24.24 -11.40
CA ARG A 43 10.28 -23.60 -10.85
C ARG A 43 11.39 -23.76 -11.88
N LEU A 44 11.98 -22.65 -12.29
CA LEU A 44 13.19 -22.66 -13.10
C LEU A 44 14.34 -22.13 -12.25
N ASP A 45 15.47 -22.81 -12.29
CA ASP A 45 16.71 -22.32 -11.71
C ASP A 45 17.90 -22.56 -12.62
N GLN A 46 18.89 -21.69 -12.46
CA GLN A 46 20.17 -21.77 -13.13
C GLN A 46 21.28 -21.65 -12.09
N VAL A 47 22.06 -22.72 -11.95
CA VAL A 47 23.36 -22.69 -11.28
C VAL A 47 24.38 -22.12 -12.26
N LEU A 48 25.17 -21.17 -11.81
CA LEU A 48 26.24 -20.54 -12.60
C LEU A 48 27.55 -21.28 -12.30
N ASP A 49 28.19 -21.81 -13.34
CA ASP A 49 29.48 -22.50 -13.21
C ASP A 49 30.57 -21.54 -12.67
N ASP A 50 30.56 -20.30 -13.15
CA ASP A 50 31.35 -19.19 -12.63
C ASP A 50 30.44 -18.19 -11.90
N PRO A 51 30.61 -17.98 -10.57
CA PRO A 51 29.80 -17.05 -9.81
C PRO A 51 29.82 -15.63 -10.39
N ALA A 52 28.65 -15.08 -10.68
CA ALA A 52 28.52 -13.79 -11.32
C ALA A 52 28.74 -12.65 -10.32
N ALA A 53 29.91 -12.01 -10.42
CA ALA A 53 30.23 -10.80 -9.66
C ALA A 53 29.59 -9.52 -10.25
N GLN A 54 29.19 -9.55 -11.52
CA GLN A 54 28.60 -8.40 -12.21
C GLN A 54 27.08 -8.53 -12.31
N SER A 55 26.36 -7.47 -11.95
CA SER A 55 24.88 -7.45 -12.00
C SER A 55 24.32 -7.71 -13.39
N GLY A 56 24.98 -7.23 -14.44
CA GLY A 56 24.57 -7.44 -15.82
C GLY A 56 24.51 -8.92 -16.22
N ALA A 57 25.45 -9.75 -15.74
CA ALA A 57 25.47 -11.18 -16.02
C ALA A 57 24.29 -11.90 -15.34
N VAL A 58 24.02 -11.56 -14.07
CA VAL A 58 22.88 -12.09 -13.31
C VAL A 58 21.55 -11.74 -14.01
N VAL A 59 21.39 -10.48 -14.42
CA VAL A 59 20.17 -10.02 -15.11
C VAL A 59 20.01 -10.68 -16.48
N PHE A 60 21.11 -10.95 -17.19
CA PHE A 60 21.07 -11.66 -18.46
C PHE A 60 20.58 -13.11 -18.31
N THR A 61 21.13 -13.85 -17.34
CA THR A 61 20.69 -15.22 -17.03
C THR A 61 19.23 -15.22 -16.56
N ALA A 62 18.86 -14.28 -15.70
CA ALA A 62 17.48 -14.12 -15.25
C ALA A 62 16.50 -13.85 -16.39
N LYS A 63 16.94 -13.16 -17.45
CA LYS A 63 16.14 -12.96 -18.66
C LYS A 63 15.85 -14.27 -19.38
N GLN A 64 16.82 -15.15 -19.52
CA GLN A 64 16.61 -16.45 -20.15
C GLN A 64 15.57 -17.27 -19.36
N LEU A 65 15.72 -17.34 -18.03
CA LEU A 65 14.75 -18.02 -17.16
C LEU A 65 13.35 -17.37 -17.23
N ALA A 66 13.27 -16.04 -17.28
CA ALA A 66 12.00 -15.34 -17.35
C ALA A 66 11.29 -15.55 -18.70
N ASP A 67 12.04 -15.53 -19.81
CA ASP A 67 11.51 -15.78 -21.15
C ASP A 67 10.99 -17.23 -21.25
N GLU A 68 11.74 -18.20 -20.74
CA GLU A 68 11.33 -19.61 -20.70
C GLU A 68 10.10 -19.83 -19.81
N LEU A 69 10.08 -19.25 -18.61
CA LEU A 69 8.96 -19.34 -17.70
C LEU A 69 7.69 -18.74 -18.32
N ALA A 70 7.80 -17.55 -18.92
CA ALA A 70 6.67 -16.90 -19.57
C ALA A 70 6.15 -17.71 -20.78
N ALA A 71 7.05 -18.30 -21.57
CA ALA A 71 6.67 -19.16 -22.70
C ALA A 71 5.94 -20.42 -22.23
N SER A 72 6.46 -21.11 -21.20
CA SER A 72 5.85 -22.30 -20.61
C SER A 72 4.47 -22.02 -19.99
N LEU A 73 4.31 -20.88 -19.30
CA LEU A 73 3.01 -20.47 -18.78
C LEU A 73 2.04 -20.10 -19.91
N GLY A 74 2.53 -19.36 -20.90
CA GLY A 74 1.74 -18.92 -22.05
C GLY A 74 1.23 -20.08 -22.91
N SER A 75 2.01 -21.15 -23.09
CA SER A 75 1.56 -22.34 -23.84
C SER A 75 0.37 -23.05 -23.19
N ASP A 76 0.20 -22.88 -21.87
CA ASP A 76 -0.92 -23.43 -21.10
C ASP A 76 -2.09 -22.43 -20.94
N GLY A 77 -2.02 -21.25 -21.58
CA GLY A 77 -2.99 -20.17 -21.40
C GLY A 77 -3.00 -19.62 -19.98
N ARG A 78 -1.82 -19.54 -19.34
CA ARG A 78 -1.65 -19.13 -17.95
C ARG A 78 -0.69 -17.96 -17.81
N VAL A 79 -0.82 -17.23 -16.70
CA VAL A 79 0.08 -16.15 -16.33
C VAL A 79 0.41 -16.20 -14.83
N CYS A 80 1.66 -15.87 -14.49
CA CYS A 80 2.14 -15.79 -13.11
C CYS A 80 1.71 -14.47 -12.46
N THR A 81 0.95 -14.50 -11.37
CA THR A 81 0.57 -13.30 -10.59
C THR A 81 1.45 -13.08 -9.38
N ARG A 82 2.13 -14.12 -8.87
CA ARG A 82 3.08 -14.00 -7.78
C ARG A 82 4.34 -14.81 -8.10
N LEU A 83 5.47 -14.11 -8.17
CA LEU A 83 6.78 -14.68 -8.48
C LEU A 83 7.69 -14.58 -7.26
N VAL A 84 8.27 -15.69 -6.84
CA VAL A 84 9.37 -15.71 -5.88
C VAL A 84 10.68 -15.72 -6.64
N VAL A 85 11.54 -14.76 -6.33
CA VAL A 85 12.90 -14.63 -6.85
C VAL A 85 13.86 -14.97 -5.73
N LEU A 86 14.68 -16.00 -5.94
CA LEU A 86 15.76 -16.38 -5.04
C LEU A 86 17.09 -16.22 -5.76
N LEU A 87 18.01 -15.54 -5.08
CA LEU A 87 19.40 -15.38 -5.48
C LEU A 87 20.28 -15.94 -4.35
N GLU A 88 21.26 -16.77 -4.69
CA GLU A 88 22.23 -17.32 -3.75
C GLU A 88 23.65 -16.96 -4.21
N THR A 89 24.53 -16.73 -3.25
CA THR A 89 25.95 -16.50 -3.52
C THR A 89 26.78 -17.77 -3.36
N GLU A 90 28.03 -17.75 -3.80
CA GLU A 90 28.98 -18.85 -3.56
C GLU A 90 29.22 -19.10 -2.06
N HIS A 91 29.17 -18.06 -1.24
CA HIS A 91 29.34 -18.16 0.21
C HIS A 91 28.06 -18.56 0.98
N GLY A 92 26.95 -18.83 0.26
CA GLY A 92 25.69 -19.29 0.85
C GLY A 92 24.81 -18.17 1.40
N GLU A 93 25.08 -16.91 1.05
CA GLU A 93 24.17 -15.80 1.35
C GLU A 93 22.94 -15.89 0.44
N LEU A 94 21.76 -15.60 0.99
CA LEU A 94 20.47 -15.75 0.29
C LEU A 94 19.69 -14.43 0.28
N SER A 95 19.16 -14.09 -0.88
CA SER A 95 18.16 -13.05 -1.06
C SER A 95 16.92 -13.66 -1.71
N GLU A 96 15.84 -13.76 -0.96
CA GLU A 96 14.56 -14.28 -1.41
C GLU A 96 13.47 -13.21 -1.25
N ARG A 97 12.73 -12.90 -2.32
CA ARG A 97 11.56 -12.01 -2.25
C ARG A 97 10.42 -12.48 -3.14
N SER A 98 9.20 -12.23 -2.67
CA SER A 98 7.97 -12.48 -3.43
C SER A 98 7.46 -11.17 -4.04
N TRP A 99 7.13 -11.22 -5.32
CA TRP A 99 6.66 -10.10 -6.13
C TRP A 99 5.28 -10.41 -6.67
N TYR A 100 4.33 -9.52 -6.43
CA TYR A 100 2.94 -9.66 -6.89
C TYR A 100 2.60 -8.68 -8.01
N ARG A 101 1.83 -9.16 -9.00
CA ARG A 101 1.16 -8.35 -10.02
C ARG A 101 -0.18 -8.98 -10.40
N SER A 102 -1.26 -8.25 -10.17
CA SER A 102 -2.64 -8.74 -10.38
C SER A 102 -2.94 -9.08 -11.85
N ASN A 103 -2.41 -8.29 -12.79
CA ASN A 103 -2.56 -8.50 -14.23
C ASN A 103 -1.60 -9.57 -14.78
N GLY A 104 -0.77 -10.18 -13.93
CA GLY A 104 0.24 -11.13 -14.35
C GLY A 104 1.57 -10.49 -14.73
N LEU A 105 2.64 -11.27 -14.58
CA LEU A 105 4.02 -10.90 -14.85
C LEU A 105 4.42 -11.38 -16.25
N SER A 106 4.75 -10.46 -17.14
CA SER A 106 5.44 -10.74 -18.39
C SER A 106 6.94 -10.98 -18.14
N ALA A 107 7.65 -11.67 -19.03
CA ALA A 107 9.09 -11.89 -18.89
C ALA A 107 9.90 -10.60 -18.60
N PRO A 108 9.70 -9.45 -19.30
CA PRO A 108 10.40 -8.21 -18.96
C PRO A 108 10.13 -7.72 -17.53
N ALA A 109 8.90 -7.90 -17.04
CA ALA A 109 8.51 -7.53 -15.68
C ALA A 109 9.18 -8.43 -14.64
N MET A 110 9.33 -9.73 -14.92
CA MET A 110 10.08 -10.65 -14.05
C MET A 110 11.55 -10.26 -13.95
N VAL A 111 12.19 -9.96 -15.08
CA VAL A 111 13.60 -9.51 -15.15
C VAL A 111 13.81 -8.22 -14.36
N GLU A 112 12.87 -7.28 -14.47
CA GLU A 112 12.92 -6.04 -13.68
C GLU A 112 12.88 -6.30 -12.17
N ARG A 113 12.09 -7.28 -11.70
CA ARG A 113 12.07 -7.66 -10.27
C ARG A 113 13.39 -8.26 -9.81
N VAL A 114 14.02 -9.08 -10.64
CA VAL A 114 15.37 -9.62 -10.34
C VAL A 114 16.38 -8.50 -10.25
N ARG A 115 16.37 -7.57 -11.21
CA ARG A 115 17.26 -6.40 -11.21
C ARG A 115 17.07 -5.56 -9.94
N TRP A 116 15.83 -5.21 -9.58
CA TRP A 116 15.56 -4.43 -8.37
C TRP A 116 16.00 -5.14 -7.09
N GLN A 117 15.74 -6.45 -6.98
CA GLN A 117 16.17 -7.23 -5.82
C GLN A 117 17.69 -7.26 -5.70
N LEU A 118 18.39 -7.43 -6.82
CA LEU A 118 19.85 -7.42 -6.88
C LEU A 118 20.43 -6.04 -6.55
N ASP A 119 19.90 -4.98 -7.14
CA ASP A 119 20.30 -3.60 -6.86
C ASP A 119 20.11 -3.28 -5.36
N ALA A 120 18.99 -3.69 -4.77
CA ALA A 120 18.75 -3.51 -3.33
C ALA A 120 19.73 -4.33 -2.46
N TRP A 121 20.08 -5.53 -2.89
CA TRP A 121 21.01 -6.40 -2.17
C TRP A 121 22.44 -5.84 -2.18
N ILE A 122 22.90 -5.37 -3.34
CA ILE A 122 24.22 -4.73 -3.51
C ILE A 122 24.35 -3.48 -2.64
N ASN A 123 23.26 -2.75 -2.41
CA ASN A 123 23.26 -1.52 -1.61
C ASN A 123 22.98 -1.73 -0.11
N LEU A 124 23.01 -2.98 0.40
CA LEU A 124 22.90 -3.22 1.83
C LEU A 124 24.08 -2.58 2.60
N PRO A 125 23.87 -2.13 3.85
CA PRO A 125 24.95 -1.65 4.69
C PRO A 125 26.01 -2.73 4.91
N LYS A 126 27.28 -2.35 4.81
CA LYS A 126 28.41 -3.23 5.12
C LYS A 126 28.35 -3.68 6.57
N GLY A 127 28.59 -4.97 6.82
CA GLY A 127 28.51 -5.61 8.13
C GLY A 127 27.09 -6.06 8.53
N SER A 128 26.14 -6.11 7.60
CA SER A 128 24.83 -6.72 7.83
C SER A 128 24.88 -8.25 7.67
N ASP A 129 24.00 -8.97 8.35
CA ASP A 129 23.93 -10.45 8.33
C ASP A 129 23.70 -11.04 6.93
N GLN A 130 23.23 -10.23 5.97
CA GLN A 130 22.98 -10.61 4.58
C GLN A 130 23.82 -9.79 3.59
N GLU A 131 24.98 -9.25 4.01
CA GLU A 131 25.89 -8.56 3.10
C GLU A 131 26.30 -9.49 1.94
N LEU A 132 26.32 -8.93 0.73
CA LEU A 132 26.78 -9.65 -0.45
C LEU A 132 28.31 -9.72 -0.44
N THR A 133 28.89 -10.87 -0.07
CA THR A 133 30.35 -11.01 0.05
C THR A 133 31.01 -11.73 -1.13
N SER A 134 30.23 -12.40 -1.98
CA SER A 134 30.69 -13.16 -3.15
C SER A 134 29.76 -13.02 -4.36
N GLY A 135 30.18 -13.59 -5.50
CA GLY A 135 29.37 -13.61 -6.71
C GLY A 135 28.12 -14.48 -6.56
N ILE A 136 27.10 -14.18 -7.36
CA ILE A 136 25.85 -14.96 -7.39
C ILE A 136 26.13 -16.31 -8.08
N SER A 137 25.79 -17.42 -7.41
CA SER A 137 25.98 -18.78 -7.90
C SER A 137 24.66 -19.44 -8.34
N LEU A 138 23.51 -18.98 -7.85
CA LEU A 138 22.19 -19.51 -8.20
C LEU A 138 21.19 -18.38 -8.45
N ILE A 139 20.40 -18.55 -9.51
CA ILE A 139 19.22 -17.72 -9.78
C ILE A 139 18.02 -18.65 -9.91
N ARG A 140 16.95 -18.36 -9.19
CA ARG A 140 15.73 -19.17 -9.21
C ARG A 140 14.47 -18.31 -9.30
N LEU A 141 13.61 -18.67 -10.24
CA LEU A 141 12.30 -18.07 -10.48
C LEU A 141 11.21 -19.11 -10.19
N THR A 142 10.40 -18.87 -9.15
CA THR A 142 9.29 -19.77 -8.76
C THR A 142 7.95 -19.05 -8.92
N PRO A 143 7.06 -19.48 -9.84
CA PRO A 143 5.73 -18.90 -9.99
C PRO A 143 4.79 -19.44 -8.90
N ASP A 144 4.77 -18.79 -7.74
CA ASP A 144 4.02 -19.24 -6.56
C ASP A 144 2.50 -19.10 -6.75
N GLU A 145 2.05 -18.15 -7.56
CA GLU A 145 0.64 -18.07 -8.00
C GLU A 145 0.53 -17.94 -9.51
N VAL A 146 -0.24 -18.84 -10.10
CA VAL A 146 -0.53 -18.90 -11.53
C VAL A 146 -2.04 -18.96 -11.73
N ARG A 147 -2.55 -18.18 -12.66
CA ARG A 147 -3.97 -18.18 -13.06
C ARG A 147 -4.11 -18.35 -14.57
N ALA A 148 -5.33 -18.59 -15.03
CA ALA A 148 -5.64 -18.45 -16.45
C ALA A 148 -5.31 -17.02 -16.91
N ASP A 149 -4.67 -16.91 -18.07
CA ASP A 149 -4.49 -15.64 -18.76
C ASP A 149 -5.84 -15.28 -19.40
N ASP A 150 -6.62 -14.50 -18.68
CA ASP A 150 -7.93 -14.01 -19.09
C ASP A 150 -7.86 -12.98 -20.23
N GLY A 151 -6.65 -12.55 -20.59
CA GLY A 151 -6.40 -11.49 -21.55
C GLY A 151 -6.87 -10.14 -21.00
N SER A 152 -6.04 -9.11 -21.15
CA SER A 152 -6.52 -7.75 -20.92
C SER A 152 -7.17 -7.21 -22.20
N GLN A 153 -8.50 -7.16 -22.24
CA GLN A 153 -9.17 -6.47 -23.34
C GLN A 153 -8.90 -4.96 -23.19
N LEU A 154 -8.12 -4.40 -24.10
CA LEU A 154 -7.90 -2.95 -24.17
C LEU A 154 -9.25 -2.28 -24.43
N GLY A 155 -9.69 -1.45 -23.48
CA GLY A 155 -10.92 -0.69 -23.64
C GLY A 155 -10.83 0.25 -24.85
N LEU A 156 -11.81 0.18 -25.76
CA LEU A 156 -11.97 1.08 -26.91
C LEU A 156 -12.02 2.56 -26.48
N TRP A 157 -12.49 2.83 -25.26
CA TRP A 157 -12.50 4.14 -24.63
C TRP A 157 -11.92 4.03 -23.22
N GLY A 158 -10.98 4.90 -22.87
CA GLY A 158 -10.33 4.87 -21.55
C GLY A 158 -9.46 3.62 -21.31
N GLY A 159 -9.02 2.92 -22.37
CA GLY A 159 -7.89 1.99 -22.29
C GLY A 159 -6.55 2.72 -22.09
N GLN A 160 -5.47 1.96 -21.88
CA GLN A 160 -4.12 2.53 -21.89
C GLN A 160 -3.82 3.13 -23.27
N SER A 161 -3.64 4.45 -23.31
CA SER A 161 -3.16 5.15 -24.50
C SER A 161 -1.66 4.95 -24.70
N GLU A 162 -1.15 5.30 -25.89
CA GLU A 162 0.29 5.40 -26.11
C GLU A 162 0.92 6.45 -25.19
N ALA A 163 0.20 7.54 -24.90
CA ALA A 163 0.63 8.58 -23.97
C ALA A 163 0.80 8.02 -22.54
N ASP A 164 -0.12 7.15 -22.07
CA ASP A 164 0.01 6.49 -20.77
C ASP A 164 1.27 5.61 -20.71
N ARG A 165 1.51 4.80 -21.75
CA ARG A 165 2.72 3.98 -21.87
C ARG A 165 4.00 4.82 -21.98
N GLN A 166 3.92 6.00 -22.59
CA GLN A 166 5.05 6.92 -22.68
C GLN A 166 5.33 7.59 -21.33
N ALA A 167 4.29 7.97 -20.59
CA ALA A 167 4.38 8.52 -19.25
C ALA A 167 4.99 7.51 -18.26
N ALA A 168 4.52 6.26 -18.26
CA ALA A 168 5.10 5.19 -17.43
C ALA A 168 6.60 4.99 -17.73
N ARG A 169 6.98 4.93 -19.02
CA ARG A 169 8.39 4.86 -19.45
C ARG A 169 9.21 6.11 -19.08
N ALA A 170 8.60 7.29 -19.06
CA ALA A 170 9.27 8.52 -18.64
C ALA A 170 9.52 8.52 -17.12
N ILE A 171 8.52 8.10 -16.33
CA ILE A 171 8.61 7.97 -14.88
C ILE A 171 9.69 6.95 -14.49
N ALA A 172 9.72 5.78 -15.15
CA ALA A 172 10.75 4.77 -14.93
C ALA A 172 12.16 5.32 -15.22
N ARG A 173 12.33 6.08 -16.31
CA ARG A 173 13.60 6.74 -16.64
C ARG A 173 14.00 7.81 -15.62
N LEU A 174 13.06 8.62 -15.15
CA LEU A 174 13.33 9.62 -14.10
C LEU A 174 13.80 8.96 -12.80
N ALA A 175 13.19 7.84 -12.41
CA ALA A 175 13.60 7.10 -11.22
C ALA A 175 15.04 6.56 -11.35
N THR A 176 15.46 6.15 -12.55
CA THR A 176 16.85 5.71 -12.80
C THR A 176 17.88 6.86 -12.79
N LEU A 177 17.49 8.06 -13.21
CA LEU A 177 18.39 9.22 -13.28
C LEU A 177 18.55 9.95 -11.94
N THR A 178 17.59 9.78 -11.04
CA THR A 178 17.56 10.47 -9.74
C THR A 178 17.76 9.45 -8.62
N SER A 179 16.67 9.06 -7.98
CA SER A 179 16.60 7.95 -7.03
C SER A 179 15.15 7.46 -6.99
N GLU A 180 14.93 6.23 -6.54
CA GLU A 180 13.56 5.70 -6.40
C GLU A 180 12.70 6.54 -5.44
N SER A 181 13.33 7.13 -4.42
CA SER A 181 12.66 8.01 -3.44
C SER A 181 12.34 9.40 -3.99
N ALA A 182 12.99 9.85 -5.05
CA ALA A 182 12.75 11.16 -5.65
C ALA A 182 11.51 11.20 -6.55
N VAL A 183 11.10 10.03 -7.08
CA VAL A 183 9.94 9.92 -7.98
C VAL A 183 8.84 9.13 -7.27
N THR A 184 7.87 9.86 -6.73
CA THR A 184 6.77 9.28 -5.95
C THR A 184 5.42 9.51 -6.60
N VAL A 185 4.48 8.61 -6.32
CA VAL A 185 3.07 8.73 -6.71
C VAL A 185 2.18 8.63 -5.47
N PRO A 186 1.02 9.30 -5.46
CA PRO A 186 0.10 9.22 -4.35
C PRO A 186 -0.70 7.92 -4.44
N VAL A 187 -0.70 7.14 -3.37
CA VAL A 187 -1.55 5.95 -3.22
C VAL A 187 -2.56 6.16 -2.11
N TRP A 188 -3.80 5.76 -2.38
CA TRP A 188 -4.87 5.81 -1.38
C TRP A 188 -4.59 4.84 -0.23
N ARG A 189 -4.48 5.39 0.98
CA ARG A 189 -4.31 4.63 2.24
C ARG A 189 -5.58 4.64 3.10
N GLY A 190 -6.48 5.60 2.87
CA GLY A 190 -7.58 5.90 3.79
C GLY A 190 -7.09 6.62 5.05
N GLY A 191 -7.94 6.79 6.06
CA GLY A 191 -7.56 7.48 7.30
C GLY A 191 -8.63 8.44 7.80
N ARG A 192 -8.39 9.04 8.97
CA ARG A 192 -9.36 9.93 9.63
C ARG A 192 -9.19 11.38 9.21
N LEU A 193 -7.96 11.84 9.05
CA LEU A 193 -7.64 13.18 8.58
C LEU A 193 -7.42 13.19 7.08
N PRO A 194 -7.65 14.33 6.40
CA PRO A 194 -7.38 14.46 4.97
C PRO A 194 -5.92 14.15 4.59
N ALA A 195 -4.97 14.52 5.46
CA ALA A 195 -3.54 14.26 5.24
C ALA A 195 -3.18 12.76 5.28
N ASP A 196 -3.95 11.95 6.00
CA ASP A 196 -3.68 10.51 6.10
C ASP A 196 -4.09 9.73 4.84
N ARG A 197 -5.04 10.29 4.08
CA ARG A 197 -5.76 9.58 2.99
C ARG A 197 -4.85 9.11 1.87
N TYR A 198 -3.76 9.82 1.64
CA TYR A 198 -2.80 9.53 0.60
C TYR A 198 -1.42 9.37 1.20
N GLN A 199 -0.69 8.38 0.71
CA GLN A 199 0.70 8.19 1.02
C GLN A 199 1.50 8.32 -0.26
N TRP A 200 2.58 9.10 -0.21
CA TRP A 200 3.59 9.10 -1.27
C TRP A 200 4.40 7.82 -1.18
N VAL A 201 4.38 7.03 -2.26
CA VAL A 201 5.19 5.83 -2.39
C VAL A 201 6.06 5.93 -3.65
N PRO A 202 7.25 5.31 -3.67
CA PRO A 202 8.07 5.25 -4.87
C PRO A 202 7.27 4.73 -6.06
N ALA A 203 7.38 5.41 -7.19
CA ALA A 203 6.61 5.09 -8.39
C ALA A 203 6.89 3.67 -8.90
N THR A 204 8.09 3.15 -8.65
CA THR A 204 8.52 1.78 -8.96
C THR A 204 7.78 0.71 -8.15
N MET A 205 7.28 1.03 -6.96
CA MET A 205 6.52 0.09 -6.13
C MET A 205 5.05 -0.03 -6.55
N VAL A 206 4.59 0.81 -7.47
CA VAL A 206 3.20 0.85 -7.94
C VAL A 206 3.15 0.38 -9.38
N ASP A 207 2.17 -0.47 -9.70
CA ASP A 207 1.88 -0.80 -11.10
C ASP A 207 1.19 0.41 -11.77
N LEU A 208 2.00 1.25 -12.41
CA LEU A 208 1.53 2.42 -13.16
C LEU A 208 0.84 2.03 -14.49
N ASP A 209 1.13 0.82 -14.99
CA ASP A 209 0.49 0.31 -16.20
C ASP A 209 -0.93 -0.16 -15.90
N GLY A 210 -1.13 -0.79 -14.75
CA GLY A 210 -2.45 -0.90 -14.20
C GLY A 210 -3.01 0.50 -13.96
N ARG A 211 -4.03 0.92 -14.75
CA ARG A 211 -5.01 1.89 -14.26
C ARG A 211 -5.71 1.19 -13.09
N ALA A 212 -5.03 1.12 -11.95
CA ALA A 212 -5.61 0.67 -10.73
C ALA A 212 -6.88 1.50 -10.62
N ARG A 213 -8.00 0.81 -10.53
CA ARG A 213 -9.28 1.35 -10.04
C ARG A 213 -9.12 1.79 -8.56
N ALA A 214 -7.99 2.41 -8.23
CA ALA A 214 -7.71 3.17 -7.02
C ALA A 214 -8.60 4.43 -6.99
N VAL A 215 -9.16 4.82 -8.13
CA VAL A 215 -10.35 5.66 -8.20
C VAL A 215 -11.56 4.75 -8.47
N SER A 216 -12.35 4.51 -7.42
CA SER A 216 -13.73 3.99 -7.48
C SER A 216 -13.93 2.54 -7.93
N ARG A 217 -13.74 1.57 -7.01
CA ARG A 217 -14.67 0.43 -6.88
C ARG A 217 -15.63 0.64 -5.71
N ALA A 218 -16.27 1.79 -5.69
CA ALA A 218 -17.61 2.02 -5.17
C ALA A 218 -17.90 3.49 -5.49
N GLY A 219 -19.09 3.81 -5.96
CA GLY A 219 -19.60 5.19 -5.99
C GLY A 219 -19.78 5.80 -4.60
N THR A 220 -18.97 5.38 -3.63
CA THR A 220 -18.96 5.75 -2.22
C THR A 220 -17.51 5.83 -1.71
N GLY A 221 -16.59 6.51 -2.41
CA GLY A 221 -15.31 6.99 -1.86
C GLY A 221 -14.40 5.97 -1.14
N SER A 222 -14.58 4.67 -1.34
CA SER A 222 -13.83 3.65 -0.64
C SER A 222 -12.84 2.99 -1.59
N GLY A 223 -11.57 3.38 -1.50
CA GLY A 223 -10.46 2.46 -1.77
C GLY A 223 -10.49 1.29 -0.77
N PRO A 224 -9.50 0.37 -0.73
CA PRO A 224 -9.47 -0.70 0.27
C PRO A 224 -9.42 -0.07 1.67
N GLY A 225 -10.59 0.09 2.27
CA GLY A 225 -10.85 1.01 3.35
C GLY A 225 -11.32 0.18 4.53
N GLY A 226 -10.39 -0.09 5.45
CA GLY A 226 -10.80 -0.49 6.79
C GLY A 226 -11.78 0.54 7.36
N PRO A 227 -12.58 0.18 8.38
CA PRO A 227 -13.44 1.17 9.00
C PRO A 227 -12.54 2.26 9.58
N TRP A 228 -12.70 3.49 9.10
CA TRP A 228 -12.08 4.68 9.67
C TRP A 228 -13.13 5.46 10.48
N PRO A 229 -13.59 4.99 11.67
CA PRO A 229 -14.51 5.74 12.49
C PRO A 229 -13.98 7.15 12.75
N GLY A 230 -14.82 8.16 12.50
CA GLY A 230 -14.39 9.55 12.60
C GLY A 230 -13.68 10.09 11.35
N ALA A 231 -13.65 9.37 10.23
CA ALA A 231 -13.22 9.94 8.95
C ALA A 231 -14.03 11.18 8.60
N LEU A 232 -13.35 12.19 8.04
CA LEU A 232 -14.03 13.40 7.57
C LEU A 232 -15.05 13.05 6.46
N PRO A 233 -16.34 13.39 6.61
CA PRO A 233 -17.31 13.15 5.55
C PRO A 233 -17.03 14.03 4.33
N SER A 234 -17.68 13.71 3.20
CA SER A 234 -17.72 14.62 2.05
C SER A 234 -18.48 15.91 2.41
N PRO A 235 -18.15 17.05 1.78
CA PRO A 235 -17.12 17.23 0.76
C PRO A 235 -15.70 17.20 1.34
N SER A 236 -14.75 16.68 0.56
CA SER A 236 -13.33 16.76 0.91
C SER A 236 -12.84 18.21 0.74
N PRO A 237 -11.91 18.69 1.58
CA PRO A 237 -11.22 19.96 1.33
C PRO A 237 -10.53 19.97 -0.03
N ALA A 238 -10.48 21.14 -0.68
CA ALA A 238 -9.81 21.32 -1.96
C ALA A 238 -8.28 21.31 -1.83
N THR A 239 -7.77 21.88 -0.72
CA THR A 239 -6.33 21.93 -0.43
C THR A 239 -6.06 21.32 0.94
N VAL A 240 -5.13 20.37 1.03
CA VAL A 240 -4.62 19.81 2.29
C VAL A 240 -3.17 20.26 2.46
N PHE A 241 -2.85 20.86 3.60
CA PHE A 241 -1.51 21.35 3.87
C PHE A 241 -0.62 20.21 4.39
N THR A 242 0.54 20.01 3.76
CA THR A 242 1.56 19.06 4.23
C THR A 242 2.00 19.41 5.65
N ASP A 243 2.28 20.70 5.86
CA ASP A 243 2.58 21.28 7.17
C ASP A 243 1.39 22.13 7.63
N PRO A 244 0.64 21.70 8.65
CA PRO A 244 -0.49 22.47 9.17
C PRO A 244 -0.06 23.84 9.69
N HIS A 245 -0.81 24.89 9.33
CA HIS A 245 -0.49 26.26 9.72
C HIS A 245 -0.96 26.54 11.16
N PRO A 246 -0.09 26.93 12.09
CA PRO A 246 -0.51 27.20 13.46
C PRO A 246 -1.38 28.45 13.53
N ILE A 247 -2.39 28.41 14.40
CA ILE A 247 -3.33 29.51 14.61
C ILE A 247 -3.65 29.72 16.08
N GLU A 248 -4.30 30.83 16.36
CA GLU A 248 -5.04 31.07 17.60
C GLU A 248 -6.49 31.39 17.28
N LEU A 249 -7.40 30.91 18.12
CA LEU A 249 -8.82 31.22 18.06
C LEU A 249 -9.21 32.00 19.32
N PHE A 250 -10.04 33.02 19.18
CA PHE A 250 -10.51 33.84 20.29
C PHE A 250 -12.04 33.94 20.36
N ASP A 251 -12.56 34.15 21.57
CA ASP A 251 -13.95 34.50 21.82
C ASP A 251 -14.21 36.01 21.70
N GLU A 252 -15.47 36.42 21.92
CA GLU A 252 -15.92 37.81 21.85
C GLU A 252 -15.26 38.73 22.89
N HIS A 253 -14.71 38.17 23.96
CA HIS A 253 -14.00 38.88 25.02
C HIS A 253 -12.48 38.90 24.79
N GLY A 254 -11.99 38.29 23.70
CA GLY A 254 -10.57 38.18 23.39
C GLY A 254 -9.82 37.08 24.14
N HIS A 255 -10.53 36.14 24.79
CA HIS A 255 -9.90 34.99 25.41
C HIS A 255 -9.66 33.87 24.41
N ALA A 256 -8.53 33.17 24.56
CA ALA A 256 -8.18 32.04 23.69
C ALA A 256 -9.16 30.86 23.89
N ILE A 257 -9.64 30.31 22.78
CA ILE A 257 -10.54 29.15 22.78
C ILE A 257 -9.76 27.89 23.16
N ARG A 258 -10.35 27.09 24.04
CA ARG A 258 -9.81 25.79 24.49
C ARG A 258 -10.83 24.68 24.28
N VAL A 259 -10.33 23.47 24.13
CA VAL A 259 -11.14 22.24 24.09
C VAL A 259 -10.74 21.36 25.26
N SER A 260 -11.70 21.02 26.11
CA SER A 260 -11.46 20.16 27.27
C SER A 260 -11.22 18.70 26.86
N GLY A 261 -10.72 17.91 27.81
CA GLY A 261 -10.61 16.45 27.69
C GLY A 261 -11.95 15.70 27.61
N ARG A 262 -13.08 16.37 27.43
CA ARG A 262 -14.37 15.74 27.07
C ARG A 262 -14.94 16.28 25.75
N GLY A 263 -14.15 17.04 25.00
CA GLY A 263 -14.61 17.68 23.76
C GLY A 263 -15.55 18.88 23.99
N VAL A 264 -15.54 19.48 25.19
CA VAL A 264 -16.31 20.72 25.44
C VAL A 264 -15.47 21.93 25.07
N VAL A 265 -16.01 22.81 24.23
CA VAL A 265 -15.39 24.07 23.82
C VAL A 265 -15.62 25.13 24.88
N SER A 266 -14.61 25.93 25.21
CA SER A 266 -14.70 26.96 26.26
C SER A 266 -15.70 28.08 25.95
N ALA A 267 -15.78 28.49 24.68
CA ALA A 267 -16.66 29.56 24.20
C ALA A 267 -16.83 29.46 22.68
N ARG A 268 -17.69 30.31 22.11
CA ARG A 268 -17.84 30.43 20.65
C ARG A 268 -16.59 31.10 20.04
N PRO A 269 -15.93 30.50 19.05
CA PRO A 269 -14.87 31.17 18.29
C PRO A 269 -15.47 32.28 17.40
N VAL A 270 -14.92 33.49 17.51
CA VAL A 270 -15.32 34.66 16.69
C VAL A 270 -14.16 35.27 15.91
N LEU A 271 -12.92 34.95 16.26
CA LEU A 271 -11.72 35.48 15.63
C LEU A 271 -10.67 34.39 15.43
N LEU A 272 -10.06 34.35 14.25
CA LEU A 272 -8.92 33.50 13.91
C LEU A 272 -7.68 34.37 13.66
N ARG A 273 -6.51 33.96 14.18
CA ARG A 273 -5.22 34.56 13.85
C ARG A 273 -4.25 33.49 13.37
N LEU A 274 -3.66 33.69 12.19
CA LEU A 274 -2.54 32.88 11.72
C LEU A 274 -1.29 33.24 12.50
N LEU A 275 -0.51 32.24 12.92
CA LEU A 275 0.80 32.46 13.51
C LEU A 275 1.86 32.32 12.42
N MET A 276 2.72 33.33 12.28
CA MET A 276 3.83 33.36 11.33
C MET A 276 5.16 33.22 12.05
N GLY A 277 6.14 32.56 11.42
CA GLY A 277 7.46 32.30 12.00
C GLY A 277 7.68 30.81 12.18
N ASP A 278 8.60 30.47 13.08
CA ASP A 278 8.88 29.08 13.46
C ASP A 278 9.14 28.99 14.97
N ALA A 279 9.35 27.77 15.47
CA ALA A 279 9.64 27.55 16.88
C ALA A 279 10.96 28.19 17.36
N SER A 280 11.91 28.49 16.46
CA SER A 280 13.24 28.99 16.81
C SER A 280 13.30 30.53 16.88
N SER A 281 12.61 31.20 15.96
CA SER A 281 12.49 32.66 15.83
C SER A 281 11.30 33.25 16.60
N GLY A 282 10.39 32.38 17.06
CA GLY A 282 9.18 32.73 17.79
C GLY A 282 8.01 33.03 16.87
N TRP A 283 6.83 32.59 17.29
CA TRP A 283 5.58 32.82 16.57
C TRP A 283 5.09 34.25 16.75
N ARG A 284 4.72 34.90 15.64
CA ARG A 284 4.13 36.24 15.62
C ARG A 284 2.69 36.17 15.12
N PRO A 285 1.74 36.83 15.78
CA PRO A 285 0.36 36.86 15.33
C PRO A 285 0.25 37.67 14.04
N GLY A 286 -0.38 37.07 13.03
CA GLY A 286 -0.79 37.73 11.80
C GLY A 286 -2.08 38.54 11.97
N ALA A 287 -2.60 39.05 10.85
CA ALA A 287 -3.82 39.83 10.83
C ALA A 287 -5.03 39.01 11.34
N PRO A 288 -5.91 39.59 12.17
CA PRO A 288 -7.12 38.93 12.64
C PRO A 288 -8.10 38.71 11.49
N ARG A 289 -8.76 37.55 11.50
CA ARG A 289 -9.80 37.15 10.54
C ARG A 289 -11.09 36.83 11.30
N PRO A 290 -12.15 37.63 11.14
CA PRO A 290 -13.44 37.35 11.77
C PRO A 290 -14.03 36.02 11.29
N ILE A 291 -14.61 35.26 12.22
CA ILE A 291 -15.27 33.97 11.96
C ILE A 291 -16.77 34.22 11.86
N VAL A 292 -17.36 33.89 10.71
CA VAL A 292 -18.79 34.07 10.46
C VAL A 292 -19.60 32.82 10.78
N ALA A 293 -19.01 31.63 10.60
CA ALA A 293 -19.63 30.36 10.95
C ALA A 293 -18.59 29.33 11.40
N TRP A 294 -19.02 28.38 12.23
CA TRP A 294 -18.19 27.25 12.62
C TRP A 294 -19.06 26.03 12.97
N ALA A 295 -18.46 24.84 12.89
CA ALA A 295 -19.08 23.59 13.29
C ALA A 295 -18.03 22.67 13.96
N GLY A 296 -18.50 21.82 14.88
CA GLY A 296 -17.67 20.97 15.73
C GLY A 296 -17.99 21.16 17.22
N PRO A 297 -17.17 20.61 18.13
CA PRO A 297 -16.00 19.78 17.87
C PRO A 297 -16.37 18.35 17.48
N TRP A 298 -15.64 17.78 16.53
CA TRP A 298 -15.66 16.34 16.27
C TRP A 298 -14.38 15.71 16.83
N PRO A 299 -14.44 15.11 18.04
CA PRO A 299 -13.28 14.49 18.65
C PRO A 299 -12.81 13.27 17.84
N VAL A 300 -11.50 13.08 17.79
CA VAL A 300 -10.84 11.92 17.24
C VAL A 300 -9.81 11.44 18.25
N GLU A 301 -9.87 10.16 18.56
CA GLU A 301 -8.95 9.50 19.47
C GLU A 301 -8.37 8.27 18.78
N GLU A 302 -7.05 8.21 18.70
CA GLU A 302 -6.31 7.17 17.99
C GLU A 302 -5.34 6.48 18.94
N ARG A 303 -5.15 5.18 18.74
CA ARG A 303 -4.16 4.36 19.46
C ARG A 303 -4.25 4.54 20.99
N TRP A 304 -5.47 4.66 21.52
CA TRP A 304 -5.71 4.83 22.96
C TRP A 304 -5.19 3.67 23.82
N TRP A 305 -4.94 2.51 23.19
CA TRP A 305 -4.36 1.33 23.81
C TRP A 305 -2.82 1.35 23.85
N GLU A 306 -2.15 2.29 23.16
CA GLU A 306 -0.69 2.42 23.10
C GLU A 306 -0.24 3.74 23.73
N PRO A 307 0.27 3.76 24.97
CA PRO A 307 0.58 4.99 25.69
C PRO A 307 1.56 5.93 24.96
N GLY A 308 2.51 5.40 24.18
CA GLY A 308 3.48 6.19 23.43
C GLY A 308 3.00 6.66 22.05
N ALA A 309 1.87 6.14 21.57
CA ALA A 309 1.32 6.46 20.26
C ALA A 309 -0.11 7.03 20.35
N HIS A 310 -0.65 7.16 21.57
CA HIS A 310 -1.96 7.74 21.84
C HIS A 310 -2.01 9.16 21.32
N ARG A 311 -3.00 9.40 20.46
CA ARG A 311 -3.20 10.69 19.82
C ARG A 311 -4.63 11.13 20.02
N ARG A 312 -4.81 12.38 20.44
CA ARG A 312 -6.11 12.94 20.72
C ARG A 312 -6.25 14.35 20.16
N LEU A 313 -7.26 14.54 19.34
CA LEU A 313 -7.54 15.82 18.69
C LEU A 313 -9.04 16.09 18.58
N ALA A 314 -9.39 17.35 18.32
CA ALA A 314 -10.75 17.77 17.99
C ALA A 314 -10.74 18.58 16.68
N ARG A 315 -11.65 18.25 15.78
CA ARG A 315 -11.77 18.94 14.49
C ARG A 315 -12.89 19.96 14.51
N PHE A 316 -12.67 21.03 13.75
CA PHE A 316 -13.61 22.11 13.53
C PHE A 316 -13.63 22.46 12.05
N GLN A 317 -14.78 22.86 11.57
CA GLN A 317 -14.88 23.61 10.31
C GLN A 317 -15.14 25.06 10.68
N VAL A 318 -14.37 25.97 10.12
CA VAL A 318 -14.45 27.41 10.39
C VAL A 318 -14.58 28.12 9.06
N VAL A 319 -15.53 29.05 8.97
CA VAL A 319 -15.69 29.94 7.82
C VAL A 319 -15.37 31.35 8.27
N THR A 320 -14.44 32.00 7.59
CA THR A 320 -14.05 33.38 7.84
C THR A 320 -14.85 34.35 6.97
N GLU A 321 -14.83 35.63 7.32
CA GLU A 321 -15.60 36.68 6.62
C GLU A 321 -15.21 36.86 5.14
N ASP A 322 -13.98 36.51 4.78
CA ASP A 322 -13.49 36.43 3.39
C ASP A 322 -14.02 35.20 2.62
N HIS A 323 -15.05 34.53 3.14
CA HIS A 323 -15.70 33.34 2.60
C HIS A 323 -14.80 32.11 2.42
N ASN A 324 -13.62 32.11 3.05
CA ASN A 324 -12.76 30.92 3.06
C ASN A 324 -13.23 29.92 4.13
N GLY A 325 -13.33 28.64 3.75
CA GLY A 325 -13.56 27.54 4.68
C GLY A 325 -12.27 26.87 5.10
N TYR A 326 -12.10 26.59 6.39
CA TYR A 326 -10.91 25.92 6.94
C TYR A 326 -11.27 24.68 7.76
N LEU A 327 -10.49 23.62 7.61
CA LEU A 327 -10.46 22.50 8.53
C LEU A 327 -9.41 22.77 9.60
N VAL A 328 -9.89 23.04 10.81
CA VAL A 328 -9.06 23.37 11.97
C VAL A 328 -8.96 22.16 12.91
N ILE A 329 -7.78 21.91 13.43
CA ILE A 329 -7.48 20.84 14.39
C ILE A 329 -7.03 21.48 15.70
N ALA A 330 -7.59 21.02 16.81
CA ALA A 330 -7.12 21.28 18.17
C ALA A 330 -6.47 20.01 18.73
N GLU A 331 -5.21 20.09 19.13
CA GLU A 331 -4.41 18.99 19.67
C GLU A 331 -3.45 19.60 20.71
N GLU A 332 -3.30 18.97 21.89
CA GLU A 332 -2.46 19.49 22.98
C GLU A 332 -2.66 20.98 23.33
N GLN A 333 -3.92 21.46 23.31
CA GLN A 333 -4.29 22.88 23.55
C GLN A 333 -3.73 23.89 22.54
N ARG A 334 -3.20 23.42 21.40
CA ARG A 334 -2.76 24.23 20.27
C ARG A 334 -3.70 24.01 19.10
N TRP A 335 -3.68 24.95 18.16
CA TRP A 335 -4.59 24.98 17.03
C TRP A 335 -3.83 25.08 15.72
N TRP A 336 -4.30 24.36 14.70
CA TRP A 336 -3.73 24.38 13.36
C TRP A 336 -4.80 24.35 12.28
N ILE A 337 -4.55 25.04 11.17
CA ILE A 337 -5.27 24.84 9.91
C ILE A 337 -4.60 23.70 9.16
N SER A 338 -5.35 22.62 8.97
CA SER A 338 -4.89 21.42 8.26
C SER A 338 -5.30 21.39 6.79
N ALA A 339 -6.41 22.05 6.44
CA ALA A 339 -6.92 22.06 5.07
C ALA A 339 -7.81 23.29 4.82
N ARG A 340 -8.04 23.61 3.54
CA ARG A 340 -8.92 24.67 3.06
C ARG A 340 -10.00 24.10 2.12
N TYR A 341 -11.23 24.55 2.30
CA TYR A 341 -12.35 24.36 1.39
C TYR A 341 -12.42 25.59 0.48
N ASP A 342 -12.52 25.35 -0.83
CA ASP A 342 -12.64 26.40 -1.86
C ASP A 342 -14.11 26.60 -2.27
#